data_AF-A0A7X9HDA5-F1
#
_entry.id   AF-A0A7X9HDA5-F1
#
_cell.length_a   1.000
_cell.length_b   1.000
_cell.length_c   1.000
_cell.angle_alpha   90.00
_cell.angle_beta   90.00
_cell.angle_gamma   90.00
#
_symmetry.space_group_name_H-M   'P 1'
#
loop_
_entity.id
_entity.type
_entity.pdbx_description
1 polymer ?
#
loop_
_entity_poly.entity_id
_entity_poly.type
_entity_poly.pdbx_seq_one_letter_code
_entity_poly.pdbx_strand_id
1 'polypeptide(L)'
;MKFKNTNRFQLIREMFIYGNRLPAPGEIIRKSILKQIGFFNPALLQTQDYDFHVRTLLKNKIYIYQKPLVKYRQMINGSQIDNHSNLSILRQNLELPFVLDNFLKMDINLFIKVFSQDFKVFGKPTRETIPYFLGKIALKTDDQIRQKWGYETILNFIKDTKNLKLLNSLYSIQYKDIISLVNKINFDSKSQKINYKDTKFRKIIRKFLNKEK
;
A
#
# COMPACT_ATOMS: atom_id res chain seq x y z
N MET A 1 -2.08 -12.02 21.64
CA MET A 1 -0.87 -11.67 20.86
C MET A 1 0.10 -10.96 21.80
N LYS A 2 1.35 -11.45 21.98
CA LYS A 2 2.37 -10.76 22.78
C LYS A 2 3.15 -9.83 21.85
N PHE A 3 2.94 -8.52 21.93
CA PHE A 3 3.72 -7.54 21.18
C PHE A 3 5.05 -7.33 21.88
N LYS A 4 6.15 -7.85 21.32
CA LYS A 4 7.50 -7.56 21.82
C LYS A 4 7.89 -6.14 21.42
N ASN A 5 8.85 -5.55 22.15
CA ASN A 5 9.43 -4.27 21.75
C ASN A 5 10.22 -4.49 20.45
N THR A 6 9.56 -4.28 19.32
CA THR A 6 10.12 -4.49 17.99
C THR A 6 10.89 -3.24 17.55
N ASN A 7 11.98 -3.44 16.81
CA ASN A 7 12.69 -2.35 16.17
C ASN A 7 11.73 -1.55 15.27
N ARG A 8 11.65 -0.22 15.45
CA ARG A 8 10.84 0.69 14.63
C ARG A 8 10.98 0.39 13.12
N PHE A 9 12.20 0.12 12.66
CA PHE A 9 12.45 -0.15 11.24
C PHE A 9 11.79 -1.44 10.77
N GLN A 10 11.87 -2.49 11.59
CA GLN A 10 11.19 -3.75 11.33
C GLN A 10 9.67 -3.57 11.34
N LEU A 11 9.14 -2.80 12.29
CA LEU A 11 7.70 -2.53 12.36
C LEU A 11 7.19 -1.81 11.11
N ILE A 12 7.90 -0.78 10.63
CA ILE A 12 7.55 -0.08 9.38
C ILE A 12 7.58 -1.05 8.19
N ARG A 13 8.60 -1.91 8.11
CA ARG A 13 8.68 -2.93 7.05
C ARG A 13 7.51 -3.89 7.11
N GLU A 14 7.23 -4.45 8.28
CA GLU A 14 6.15 -5.40 8.49
C GLU A 14 4.79 -4.79 8.19
N MET A 15 4.60 -3.51 8.52
CA MET A 15 3.39 -2.78 8.17
C MET A 15 3.22 -2.66 6.65
N PHE A 16 4.28 -2.28 5.94
CA PHE A 16 4.24 -2.20 4.48
C PHE A 16 3.90 -3.56 3.82
N ILE A 17 4.51 -4.66 4.28
CA ILE A 17 4.36 -5.98 3.67
C ILE A 17 3.05 -6.66 4.09
N TYR A 18 2.69 -6.59 5.37
CA TYR A 18 1.63 -7.42 5.95
C TYR A 18 0.42 -6.63 6.48
N GLY A 19 0.43 -5.30 6.44
CA GLY A 19 -0.64 -4.46 6.98
C GLY A 19 -0.47 -4.12 8.46
N ASN A 20 -1.50 -3.52 9.06
CA ASN A 20 -1.39 -2.94 10.40
C ASN A 20 -0.88 -3.95 11.45
N ARG A 21 0.13 -3.53 12.22
CA ARG A 21 0.77 -4.34 13.26
C ARG A 21 0.62 -3.75 14.66
N LEU A 22 -0.15 -2.68 14.81
CA LEU A 22 -0.40 -2.02 16.08
C LEU A 22 -1.91 -1.97 16.38
N PRO A 23 -2.32 -2.31 17.61
CA PRO A 23 -3.70 -2.15 18.03
C PRO A 23 -3.96 -0.70 18.45
N ALA A 24 -5.03 -0.09 17.96
CA ALA A 24 -5.43 1.25 18.41
C ALA A 24 -5.79 1.35 19.92
N PRO A 25 -6.40 0.33 20.57
CA PRO A 25 -6.72 0.41 22.01
C PRO A 25 -5.47 0.44 22.90
N GLY A 26 -5.44 1.37 23.85
CA GLY A 26 -4.37 1.48 24.84
C GLY A 26 -3.16 2.29 24.38
N GLU A 27 -3.24 2.92 23.20
CA GLU A 27 -2.21 3.84 22.73
C GLU A 27 -2.26 5.18 23.49
N ILE A 28 -1.08 5.70 23.81
CA ILE A 28 -0.90 7.02 24.41
C ILE A 28 -0.01 7.84 23.50
N ILE A 29 -0.50 9.00 23.08
CA ILE A 29 0.14 9.83 22.07
C ILE A 29 0.36 11.23 22.62
N ARG A 30 1.58 11.73 22.49
CA ARG A 30 1.90 13.10 22.90
C ARG A 30 1.18 14.08 22.00
N LYS A 31 0.58 15.13 22.58
CA LYS A 31 -0.09 16.22 21.84
C LYS A 31 0.81 16.85 20.76
N SER A 32 2.12 16.93 21.00
CA SER A 32 3.10 17.42 20.02
C SER A 32 3.16 16.57 18.75
N ILE A 33 2.99 15.25 18.86
CA ILE A 33 2.94 14.33 17.71
C ILE A 33 1.68 14.62 16.89
N LEU A 34 0.52 14.77 17.53
CA LEU A 34 -0.73 15.11 16.83
C LEU A 34 -0.64 16.45 16.08
N LYS A 35 0.03 17.45 16.66
CA LYS A 35 0.32 18.72 15.96
C LYS A 35 1.23 18.53 14.74
N GLN A 36 2.10 17.53 14.74
CA GLN A 36 3.05 17.26 13.65
C GLN A 36 2.45 16.43 12.50
N ILE A 37 1.55 15.49 12.80
CA ILE A 37 1.03 14.52 11.81
C ILE A 37 -0.45 14.66 11.51
N GLY A 38 -1.20 15.43 12.31
CA GLY A 38 -2.66 15.53 12.24
C GLY A 38 -3.37 14.39 12.97
N PHE A 39 -4.70 14.40 12.90
CA PHE A 39 -5.57 13.36 13.47
C PHE A 39 -5.78 12.19 12.50
N PHE A 40 -6.76 11.33 12.75
CA PHE A 40 -7.21 10.30 11.80
C PHE A 40 -7.68 10.93 10.49
N ASN A 41 -7.48 10.24 9.38
CA ASN A 41 -8.04 10.64 8.09
C ASN A 41 -9.54 10.34 8.08
N PRO A 42 -10.44 11.36 8.02
CA PRO A 42 -11.88 11.15 8.11
C PRO A 42 -12.47 10.42 6.90
N ALA A 43 -11.71 10.26 5.81
CA ALA A 43 -12.12 9.50 4.63
C ALA A 43 -11.90 7.98 4.77
N LEU A 44 -11.19 7.54 5.81
CA LEU A 44 -10.88 6.12 6.05
C LEU A 44 -11.69 5.61 7.24
N LEU A 45 -12.30 4.44 7.09
CA LEU A 45 -13.03 3.79 8.16
C LEU A 45 -12.29 2.55 8.65
N GLN A 46 -11.96 1.63 7.74
CA GLN A 46 -11.39 0.33 8.10
C GLN A 46 -9.87 0.36 8.28
N THR A 47 -9.23 1.40 7.76
CA THR A 47 -7.77 1.56 7.81
C THR A 47 -7.33 2.86 8.48
N GLN A 48 -8.22 3.55 9.20
CA GLN A 48 -7.90 4.85 9.80
C GLN A 48 -6.72 4.74 10.79
N ASP A 49 -6.71 3.68 11.59
CA ASP A 49 -5.69 3.43 12.59
C ASP A 49 -4.37 3.07 11.90
N TYR A 50 -4.44 2.24 10.86
CA TYR A 50 -3.30 1.88 10.05
C TYR A 50 -2.64 3.12 9.40
N ASP A 51 -3.42 3.96 8.73
CA ASP A 51 -2.95 5.24 8.18
C ASP A 51 -2.24 6.09 9.24
N PHE A 52 -2.89 6.23 10.39
CA PHE A 52 -2.38 7.04 11.49
C PHE A 52 -1.09 6.47 12.10
N HIS A 53 -1.00 5.15 12.28
CA HIS A 53 0.19 4.46 12.76
C HIS A 53 1.36 4.62 11.79
N VAL A 54 1.13 4.48 10.48
CA VAL A 54 2.17 4.70 9.47
C VAL A 54 2.67 6.14 9.55
N ARG A 55 1.78 7.14 9.47
CA ARG A 55 2.18 8.55 9.57
C ARG A 55 2.96 8.86 10.84
N THR A 56 2.58 8.24 11.96
CA THR A 56 3.30 8.35 13.24
C THR A 56 4.70 7.76 13.14
N LEU A 57 4.82 6.50 12.73
CA LEU A 57 6.07 5.75 12.71
C LEU A 57 7.06 6.25 11.66
N LEU A 58 6.61 6.92 10.60
CA LEU A 58 7.52 7.56 9.64
C LEU A 58 8.29 8.74 10.25
N LYS A 59 7.72 9.40 11.27
CA LYS A 59 8.35 10.59 11.90
C LYS A 59 8.82 10.37 13.33
N ASN A 60 8.25 9.42 14.06
CA ASN A 60 8.43 9.28 15.50
C ASN A 60 8.87 7.87 15.91
N LYS A 61 9.46 7.78 17.11
CA LYS A 61 9.75 6.50 17.77
C LYS A 61 8.49 5.98 18.47
N ILE A 62 8.41 4.67 18.61
CA ILE A 62 7.37 3.98 19.37
C ILE A 62 8.01 3.18 20.51
N TYR A 63 7.24 2.97 21.57
CA TYR A 63 7.58 2.07 22.66
C TYR A 63 6.37 1.20 22.98
N ILE A 64 6.55 -0.12 22.98
CA ILE A 64 5.48 -1.08 23.27
C ILE A 64 5.63 -1.56 24.70
N TYR A 65 4.68 -1.19 25.56
CA TYR A 65 4.64 -1.65 26.93
C TYR A 65 4.24 -3.14 26.99
N GLN A 66 5.07 -3.96 27.62
CA GLN A 66 4.96 -5.43 27.55
C GLN A 66 3.85 -6.01 28.44
N LYS A 67 3.31 -5.24 29.38
CA LYS A 67 2.22 -5.72 30.24
C LYS A 67 0.87 -5.32 29.63
N PRO A 68 -0.12 -6.22 29.58
CA PRO A 68 -1.46 -5.88 29.14
C PRO A 68 -2.11 -4.93 30.16
N LEU A 69 -2.41 -3.71 29.73
CA LEU A 69 -3.06 -2.68 30.58
C LEU A 69 -4.53 -2.45 30.24
N VAL A 70 -4.96 -2.86 29.04
CA VAL A 70 -6.32 -2.65 28.54
C VAL A 70 -6.87 -3.95 27.96
N LYS A 71 -8.19 -4.12 28.04
CA LYS A 71 -8.92 -5.19 27.34
C LYS A 71 -9.74 -4.56 26.22
N TYR A 72 -9.67 -5.13 25.03
CA TYR A 72 -10.55 -4.74 23.93
C TYR A 72 -11.88 -5.47 24.04
N ARG A 73 -12.98 -4.76 23.80
CA ARG A 73 -14.33 -5.34 23.82
C ARG A 73 -14.62 -5.97 22.46
N GLN A 74 -14.93 -7.27 22.45
CA GLN A 74 -15.49 -7.96 21.30
C GLN A 74 -17.00 -8.11 21.52
N MET A 75 -17.83 -7.72 20.55
CA MET A 75 -19.29 -7.91 20.68
C MET A 75 -19.71 -9.20 19.97
N ILE A 76 -20.48 -10.00 20.66
CA ILE A 76 -20.85 -11.37 20.25
C ILE A 76 -21.73 -11.36 18.99
N ASN A 77 -22.47 -10.28 18.74
CA ASN A 77 -23.38 -10.12 17.59
C ASN A 77 -22.69 -9.66 16.30
N GLY A 78 -21.38 -9.43 16.31
CA GLY A 78 -20.65 -9.01 15.12
C GLY A 78 -20.97 -7.59 14.60
N SER A 79 -21.38 -6.67 15.48
CA SER A 79 -21.58 -5.28 15.10
C SER A 79 -20.32 -4.41 15.25
N GLN A 80 -19.11 -5.00 15.38
CA GLN A 80 -17.88 -4.22 15.44
C GLN A 80 -17.55 -3.63 14.07
N ILE A 81 -16.85 -2.50 14.05
CA ILE A 81 -16.33 -1.93 12.80
C ILE A 81 -15.36 -2.93 12.14
N ASP A 82 -14.55 -3.62 12.94
CA ASP A 82 -13.59 -4.65 12.52
C ASP A 82 -14.25 -5.99 12.12
N ASN A 83 -15.58 -6.09 12.09
CA ASN A 83 -16.22 -7.33 11.69
C ASN A 83 -15.83 -7.67 10.25
N HIS A 84 -15.28 -8.86 10.01
CA HIS A 84 -14.85 -9.37 8.69
C HIS A 84 -16.04 -9.74 7.78
N SER A 85 -16.99 -8.82 7.62
CA SER A 85 -17.97 -8.89 6.54
C SER A 85 -17.30 -8.70 5.18
N ASN A 86 -17.93 -9.19 4.11
CA ASN A 86 -17.44 -8.95 2.74
C ASN A 86 -17.29 -7.45 2.44
N LEU A 87 -18.17 -6.61 2.99
CA LEU A 87 -18.15 -5.15 2.80
C LEU A 87 -16.98 -4.47 3.52
N SER A 88 -16.63 -4.92 4.73
CA SER A 88 -15.48 -4.36 5.46
C SER A 88 -14.17 -4.77 4.82
N ILE A 89 -14.04 -6.02 4.36
CA ILE A 89 -12.88 -6.49 3.60
C ILE A 89 -12.74 -5.71 2.29
N LEU A 90 -13.83 -5.56 1.53
CA LEU A 90 -13.82 -4.77 0.30
C LEU A 90 -13.40 -3.32 0.56
N ARG A 91 -13.95 -2.70 1.60
CA ARG A 91 -13.59 -1.33 1.99
C ARG A 91 -12.13 -1.22 2.40
N GLN A 92 -11.63 -2.15 3.22
CA GLN A 92 -10.22 -2.22 3.59
C GLN A 92 -9.32 -2.29 2.35
N ASN A 93 -9.67 -3.13 1.37
CA ASN A 93 -8.93 -3.25 0.11
C ASN A 93 -8.94 -1.96 -0.71
N LEU A 94 -10.07 -1.23 -0.74
CA LEU A 94 -10.19 0.05 -1.44
C LEU A 94 -9.48 1.20 -0.72
N GLU A 95 -9.40 1.14 0.60
CA GLU A 95 -8.73 2.15 1.43
C GLU A 95 -7.21 1.93 1.52
N LEU A 96 -6.74 0.68 1.41
CA LEU A 96 -5.33 0.32 1.57
C LEU A 96 -4.35 1.13 0.70
N PRO A 97 -4.62 1.43 -0.58
CA PRO A 97 -3.76 2.29 -1.40
C PRO A 97 -3.46 3.65 -0.75
N PHE A 98 -4.44 4.27 -0.08
CA PHE A 98 -4.25 5.57 0.59
C PHE A 98 -3.26 5.46 1.77
N VAL A 99 -3.28 4.34 2.49
CA VAL A 99 -2.29 4.06 3.53
C VAL A 99 -0.90 3.87 2.93
N LEU A 100 -0.83 3.12 1.82
CA LEU A 100 0.43 2.81 1.14
C LEU A 100 1.13 4.06 0.60
N ASP A 101 0.37 5.05 0.13
CA ASP A 101 0.89 6.33 -0.35
C ASP A 101 1.67 7.10 0.73
N ASN A 102 1.39 6.87 2.01
CA ASN A 102 2.20 7.48 3.07
C ASN A 102 3.65 7.00 3.06
N PHE A 103 3.93 5.76 2.66
CA PHE A 103 5.29 5.23 2.59
C PHE A 103 6.13 5.93 1.53
N LEU A 104 5.52 6.52 0.49
CA LEU A 104 6.21 7.33 -0.52
C LEU A 104 6.82 8.61 0.07
N LYS A 105 6.32 9.06 1.23
CA LYS A 105 6.78 10.27 1.93
C LYS A 105 7.94 9.98 2.90
N MET A 106 8.45 8.75 2.92
CA MET A 106 9.51 8.34 3.83
C MET A 106 10.82 9.08 3.53
N ASP A 107 11.53 9.49 4.58
CA ASP A 107 12.89 10.01 4.45
C ASP A 107 13.84 8.93 3.89
N ILE A 108 14.79 9.32 3.04
CA ILE A 108 15.70 8.37 2.38
C ILE A 108 16.56 7.59 3.37
N ASN A 109 17.00 8.21 4.48
CA ASN A 109 17.81 7.51 5.48
C ASN A 109 16.98 6.47 6.24
N LEU A 110 15.71 6.81 6.52
CA LEU A 110 14.77 5.86 7.10
C LEU A 110 14.48 4.72 6.12
N PHE A 111 14.21 5.04 4.86
CA PHE A 111 13.97 4.09 3.78
C PHE A 111 15.10 3.08 3.65
N ILE A 112 16.36 3.57 3.66
CA ILE A 112 17.53 2.72 3.58
C ILE A 112 17.60 1.74 4.76
N LYS A 113 17.26 2.18 5.97
CA LYS A 113 17.27 1.31 7.16
C LYS A 113 16.16 0.26 7.13
N VAL A 114 14.94 0.65 6.73
CA VAL A 114 13.75 -0.21 6.68
C VAL A 114 13.86 -1.30 5.62
N PHE A 115 14.37 -0.97 4.44
CA PHE A 115 14.41 -1.88 3.29
C PHE A 115 15.83 -2.31 2.89
N SER A 116 16.79 -2.22 3.82
CA SER A 116 18.20 -2.57 3.60
C SER A 116 18.43 -3.93 2.92
N GLN A 117 17.63 -4.93 3.28
CA GLN A 117 17.71 -6.27 2.71
C GLN A 117 17.34 -6.34 1.22
N ASP A 118 16.51 -5.43 0.72
CA ASP A 118 16.06 -5.42 -0.68
C ASP A 118 17.12 -4.85 -1.64
N PHE A 119 17.99 -3.96 -1.14
CA PHE A 119 18.97 -3.26 -1.99
C PHE A 119 20.13 -4.13 -2.45
N LYS A 120 20.38 -5.26 -1.78
CA LYS A 120 21.33 -6.27 -2.28
C LYS A 120 20.95 -6.77 -3.68
N VAL A 121 19.65 -6.79 -3.98
CA VAL A 121 19.10 -7.29 -5.25
C VAL A 121 18.81 -6.17 -6.23
N PHE A 122 18.47 -4.98 -5.74
CA PHE A 122 17.93 -3.90 -6.56
C PHE A 122 18.88 -2.72 -6.80
N GLY A 123 20.01 -2.67 -6.10
CA GLY A 123 20.84 -1.47 -6.02
C GLY A 123 20.39 -0.52 -4.91
N LYS A 124 21.18 0.54 -4.68
CA LYS A 124 20.93 1.51 -3.61
C LYS A 124 19.93 2.58 -4.09
N PRO A 125 18.86 2.88 -3.33
CA PRO A 125 17.88 3.88 -3.73
C PRO A 125 18.41 5.31 -3.55
N THR A 126 17.83 6.21 -4.33
CA THR A 126 17.86 7.67 -4.09
C THR A 126 16.49 8.12 -3.57
N ARG A 127 16.39 9.37 -3.12
CA ARG A 127 15.11 9.94 -2.67
C ARG A 127 14.05 9.90 -3.76
N GLU A 128 14.43 10.22 -4.99
CA GLU A 128 13.55 10.30 -6.16
C GLU A 128 13.05 8.92 -6.58
N THR A 129 13.85 7.88 -6.33
CA THR A 129 13.55 6.51 -6.80
C THR A 129 12.77 5.68 -5.79
N ILE A 130 12.42 6.24 -4.62
CA ILE A 130 11.57 5.58 -3.62
C ILE A 130 10.29 4.95 -4.22
N PRO A 131 9.51 5.63 -5.10
CA PRO A 131 8.32 5.03 -5.71
C PRO A 131 8.62 3.75 -6.48
N TYR A 132 9.72 3.72 -7.24
CA TYR A 132 10.14 2.53 -8.00
C TYR A 132 10.50 1.37 -7.07
N PHE A 133 11.27 1.63 -6.01
CA PHE A 133 11.67 0.58 -5.07
C PHE A 133 10.49 0.05 -4.25
N LEU A 134 9.63 0.93 -3.72
CA LEU A 134 8.43 0.51 -3.01
C LEU A 134 7.51 -0.32 -3.91
N GLY A 135 7.33 0.10 -5.16
CA GLY A 135 6.56 -0.69 -6.12
C GLY A 135 7.13 -2.08 -6.35
N LYS A 136 8.46 -2.21 -6.50
CA LYS A 136 9.12 -3.52 -6.65
C LYS A 136 9.01 -4.40 -5.41
N ILE A 137 9.07 -3.80 -4.23
CA ILE A 137 8.90 -4.54 -2.97
C ILE A 137 7.44 -5.00 -2.84
N ALA A 138 6.47 -4.15 -3.18
CA ALA A 138 5.06 -4.50 -3.18
C ALA A 138 4.74 -5.65 -4.16
N LEU A 139 5.35 -5.64 -5.35
CA LEU A 139 5.23 -6.72 -6.34
C LEU A 139 5.79 -8.07 -5.86
N LYS A 140 6.65 -8.09 -4.84
CA LYS A 140 7.17 -9.32 -4.22
C LYS A 140 6.29 -9.87 -3.10
N THR A 141 5.26 -9.14 -2.69
CA THR A 141 4.29 -9.62 -1.68
C THR A 141 3.29 -10.57 -2.32
N ASP A 142 2.61 -11.38 -1.52
CA ASP A 142 1.52 -12.25 -1.98
C ASP A 142 0.16 -11.55 -2.02
N ASP A 143 0.09 -10.26 -1.64
CA ASP A 143 -1.14 -9.48 -1.57
C ASP A 143 -1.42 -8.78 -2.90
N GLN A 144 -2.54 -9.14 -3.55
CA GLN A 144 -2.92 -8.62 -4.86
C GLN A 144 -3.15 -7.09 -4.87
N ILE A 145 -3.67 -6.52 -3.78
CA ILE A 145 -3.92 -5.09 -3.67
C ILE A 145 -2.61 -4.32 -3.61
N ARG A 146 -1.63 -4.83 -2.83
CA ARG A 146 -0.26 -4.30 -2.80
C ARG A 146 0.44 -4.43 -4.13
N GLN A 147 0.35 -5.60 -4.77
CA GLN A 147 0.94 -5.81 -6.10
C GLN A 147 0.38 -4.81 -7.12
N LYS A 148 -0.96 -4.62 -7.14
CA LYS A 148 -1.62 -3.63 -7.99
C LYS A 148 -1.13 -2.22 -7.69
N TRP A 149 -1.17 -1.80 -6.42
CA TRP A 149 -0.68 -0.48 -6.01
C TRP A 149 0.80 -0.28 -6.40
N GLY A 150 1.64 -1.30 -6.23
CA GLY A 150 3.05 -1.24 -6.57
C GLY A 150 3.29 -1.05 -8.07
N TYR A 151 2.55 -1.76 -8.91
CA TYR A 151 2.60 -1.58 -10.36
C TYR A 151 2.11 -0.19 -10.78
N GLU A 152 0.96 0.25 -10.28
CA GLU A 152 0.41 1.59 -10.57
C GLU A 152 1.36 2.71 -10.11
N THR A 153 2.00 2.54 -8.95
CA THR A 153 3.01 3.48 -8.42
C THR A 153 4.20 3.59 -9.36
N ILE A 154 4.70 2.46 -9.89
CA ILE A 154 5.80 2.47 -10.86
C ILE A 154 5.37 3.16 -12.15
N LEU A 155 4.18 2.86 -12.67
CA LEU A 155 3.67 3.50 -13.89
C LEU A 155 3.52 5.01 -13.72
N ASN A 156 2.95 5.46 -12.60
CA ASN A 156 2.81 6.88 -12.29
C ASN A 156 4.18 7.56 -12.15
N PHE A 157 5.17 6.87 -11.60
CA PHE A 157 6.54 7.38 -11.50
C PHE A 157 7.18 7.56 -12.87
N ILE A 158 7.11 6.57 -13.77
CA ILE A 158 7.73 6.64 -15.11
C ILE A 158 6.92 7.44 -16.13
N LYS A 159 5.69 7.86 -15.79
CA LYS A 159 4.89 8.79 -16.61
C LYS A 159 5.66 10.07 -16.92
N ASP A 160 6.51 10.53 -15.99
CA ASP A 160 7.53 11.51 -16.30
C ASP A 160 8.74 10.82 -16.94
N THR A 161 8.99 11.14 -18.21
CA THR A 161 10.12 10.59 -18.98
C THR A 161 11.49 10.86 -18.34
N LYS A 162 11.63 11.90 -17.50
CA LYS A 162 12.86 12.15 -16.73
C LYS A 162 13.15 11.03 -15.74
N ASN A 163 12.11 10.49 -15.10
CA ASN A 163 12.23 9.39 -14.15
C ASN A 163 12.63 8.08 -14.84
N LEU A 164 12.12 7.83 -16.05
CA LEU A 164 12.57 6.68 -16.84
C LEU A 164 14.05 6.80 -17.22
N LYS A 165 14.50 8.00 -17.64
CA LYS A 165 15.93 8.26 -17.91
C LYS A 165 16.79 8.07 -16.67
N LEU A 166 16.31 8.52 -15.51
CA LEU A 166 16.97 8.34 -14.21
C LEU A 166 17.12 6.86 -13.84
N LEU A 167 16.08 6.04 -14.04
CA LEU A 167 16.16 4.61 -13.79
C LEU A 167 17.15 3.91 -14.72
N ASN A 168 17.21 4.32 -15.98
CA ASN A 168 18.17 3.78 -16.93
C ASN A 168 19.61 4.14 -16.55
N SER A 169 19.87 5.40 -16.15
CA SER A 169 21.22 5.83 -15.78
C SER A 169 21.73 5.20 -14.48
N LEU A 170 20.85 5.06 -13.47
CA LEU A 170 21.25 4.54 -12.16
C LEU A 170 21.24 3.01 -12.07
N TYR A 171 20.34 2.35 -12.81
CA TYR A 171 20.05 0.92 -12.61
C TYR A 171 19.95 0.14 -13.93
N SER A 172 20.22 0.77 -15.09
CA SER A 172 20.11 0.16 -16.41
C SER A 172 18.71 -0.41 -16.72
N ILE A 173 17.68 0.19 -16.14
CA ILE A 173 16.28 -0.22 -16.32
C ILE A 173 15.65 0.52 -17.50
N GLN A 174 15.10 -0.24 -18.43
CA GLN A 174 14.41 0.25 -19.62
C GLN A 174 12.89 0.12 -19.49
N TYR A 175 12.15 0.78 -20.39
CA TYR A 175 10.69 0.72 -20.41
C TYR A 175 10.14 -0.71 -20.53
N LYS A 176 10.77 -1.56 -21.37
CA LYS A 176 10.39 -2.97 -21.53
C LYS A 176 10.45 -3.74 -20.21
N ASP A 177 11.43 -3.42 -19.36
CA ASP A 177 11.62 -4.10 -18.08
C ASP A 177 10.48 -3.72 -17.13
N ILE A 178 10.04 -2.45 -17.15
CA ILE A 178 8.89 -1.98 -16.38
C ILE A 178 7.60 -2.67 -16.81
N ILE A 179 7.34 -2.75 -18.12
CA ILE A 179 6.12 -3.41 -18.62
C ILE A 179 6.12 -4.91 -18.29
N SER A 180 7.29 -5.56 -18.31
CA SER A 180 7.42 -6.97 -17.95
C SER A 180 7.08 -7.27 -16.47
N LEU A 181 7.05 -6.26 -15.59
CA LEU A 181 6.73 -6.44 -14.18
C LEU A 181 5.30 -6.93 -13.94
N VAL A 182 4.39 -6.73 -14.90
CA VAL A 182 3.01 -7.25 -14.81
C VAL A 182 2.98 -8.77 -14.63
N ASN A 183 4.00 -9.48 -15.15
CA ASN A 183 4.13 -10.94 -15.01
C ASN A 183 4.38 -11.39 -13.56
N LYS A 184 4.64 -10.45 -12.63
CA LYS A 184 4.80 -10.72 -11.19
C LYS A 184 3.51 -10.54 -10.41
N ILE A 185 2.45 -10.03 -11.02
CA ILE A 185 1.16 -9.83 -10.37
C ILE A 185 0.40 -11.16 -10.39
N ASN A 186 0.02 -11.65 -9.22
CA ASN A 186 -0.80 -12.84 -9.06
C ASN A 186 -2.26 -12.49 -9.39
N PHE A 187 -2.58 -12.37 -10.67
CA PHE A 187 -3.96 -12.10 -11.09
C PHE A 187 -4.78 -13.39 -11.13
N ASP A 188 -5.82 -13.50 -10.30
CA ASP A 188 -6.72 -14.65 -10.33
C ASP A 188 -7.72 -14.53 -11.49
N SER A 189 -7.29 -15.00 -12.66
CA SER A 189 -8.03 -14.94 -13.93
C SER A 189 -9.38 -15.69 -13.90
N LYS A 190 -9.65 -16.50 -12.87
CA LYS A 190 -10.91 -17.24 -12.73
C LYS A 190 -12.11 -16.36 -12.36
N SER A 191 -11.87 -15.20 -11.76
CA SER A 191 -12.93 -14.30 -11.27
C SER A 191 -13.54 -13.40 -12.34
N GLN A 192 -12.96 -13.32 -13.53
CA GLN A 192 -13.44 -12.48 -14.63
C GLN A 192 -13.28 -13.15 -15.99
N LYS A 193 -14.08 -14.20 -16.27
CA LYS A 193 -14.50 -14.43 -17.66
C LYS A 193 -15.47 -13.31 -18.04
N ILE A 194 -14.95 -12.12 -18.30
CA ILE A 194 -15.70 -11.10 -19.03
C ILE A 194 -15.90 -11.68 -20.42
N ASN A 195 -17.12 -12.15 -20.68
CA ASN A 195 -17.50 -12.61 -22.00
C ASN A 195 -17.58 -11.37 -22.89
N TYR A 196 -16.47 -11.00 -23.53
CA TYR A 196 -16.40 -9.93 -24.54
C TYR A 196 -17.33 -10.15 -25.75
N LYS A 197 -18.13 -11.22 -25.75
CA LYS A 197 -19.31 -11.38 -26.61
C LYS A 197 -20.53 -10.63 -26.09
N ASP A 198 -20.37 -9.46 -25.47
CA ASP A 198 -21.51 -8.59 -25.19
C ASP A 198 -21.97 -7.94 -26.51
N THR A 199 -22.73 -8.74 -27.27
CA THR A 199 -23.31 -8.44 -28.59
C THR A 199 -24.16 -7.16 -28.58
N LYS A 200 -24.55 -6.66 -27.40
CA LYS A 200 -25.24 -5.38 -27.20
C LYS A 200 -24.38 -4.18 -27.58
N PHE A 201 -23.12 -4.13 -27.17
CA PHE A 201 -22.25 -2.96 -27.42
C PHE A 201 -21.91 -2.83 -28.91
N ARG A 202 -21.63 -3.95 -29.59
CA ARG A 202 -21.43 -4.00 -31.05
C ARG A 202 -22.68 -3.62 -31.84
N LYS A 203 -23.88 -3.98 -31.35
CA LYS A 203 -25.17 -3.58 -31.96
C LYS A 203 -25.42 -2.08 -31.82
N ILE A 204 -25.04 -1.47 -30.69
CA ILE A 204 -25.15 -0.03 -30.47
C ILE A 204 -24.22 0.71 -31.43
N ILE A 205 -22.93 0.33 -31.51
CA ILE A 205 -21.97 0.95 -32.43
C ILE A 205 -22.42 0.82 -33.89
N ARG A 206 -22.92 -0.35 -34.32
CA ARG A 206 -23.47 -0.52 -35.68
C ARG A 206 -24.71 0.33 -35.95
N LYS A 207 -25.58 0.55 -34.95
CA LYS A 207 -26.73 1.46 -35.10
C LYS A 207 -26.32 2.92 -35.24
N PHE A 208 -25.23 3.34 -34.59
CA PHE A 208 -24.70 4.70 -34.75
C PHE A 208 -24.01 4.88 -36.11
N LEU A 209 -23.18 3.93 -36.54
CA LEU A 209 -22.49 4.00 -37.83
C LEU A 209 -23.41 3.89 -39.05
N ASN A 210 -24.59 3.27 -38.91
CA ASN A 210 -25.57 3.13 -39.99
C ASN A 210 -26.63 4.24 -40.02
N LYS A 211 -26.55 5.26 -39.13
CA LYS A 211 -27.44 6.43 -39.13
C LYS A 211 -26.86 7.65 -39.85
N GLU A 212 -25.63 7.56 -40.35
CA GLU A 212 -24.94 8.62 -41.11
C GLU A 212 -24.88 8.32 -42.63
N LYS A 213 -25.85 7.56 -43.16
CA LYS A 213 -26.04 7.36 -44.60
C LYS A 213 -27.48 7.65 -45.00
#